data_AF-A0A554ICH4-F1
#
_entry.id   AF-A0A554ICH4-F1
#
_cell.length_a   1.000
_cell.length_b   1.000
_cell.length_c   1.000
_cell.angle_alpha   90.00
_cell.angle_beta   90.00
_cell.angle_gamma   90.00
#
_symmetry.space_group_name_H-M   'P 1'
#
loop_
_entity.id
_entity.type
_entity.pdbx_description
1 polymer ?
#
loop_
_entity_poly.entity_id
_entity_poly.type
_entity_poly.pdbx_seq_one_letter_code
_entity_poly.pdbx_strand_id
1 'polypeptide(L)'
;MATRVQFKTDIVKRYKNGEKPYQIADDEGCDYTTVLRELKRRGVDTSGRYWTKNEEEKLKKFYPINSNKELLKEFPNRTEEAIRAIASKLKVRKIECKRICKACGKEFPIKRWGNRKYKTICRLCAIKKWGQWHPENRRKSRRKWEQKNPEYKKEYQEHMKEYIKKYMNNYLKQRREEDPKFRLDQNMRNLIYHSLKGKKAGRRWEALVDYTLRDLMEHLESQFDENMTWENYGNYWHVDHVCPRSLFRYTFPEDPEFKKCWALENLQPLEKIANFRKSNIFIS
;
A
#
# COMPACT_ATOMS: atom_id res chain seq x y z
N MET A 1 18.57 -10.41 -74.27
CA MET A 1 19.51 -11.28 -73.55
C MET A 1 20.43 -10.38 -72.73
N ALA A 2 20.38 -10.44 -71.41
CA ALA A 2 21.22 -9.57 -70.56
C ALA A 2 22.64 -10.15 -70.47
N THR A 3 23.65 -9.33 -70.79
CA THR A 3 25.07 -9.68 -70.75
C THR A 3 25.47 -10.14 -69.35
N ARG A 4 26.02 -11.35 -69.23
CA ARG A 4 26.39 -11.96 -67.95
C ARG A 4 27.73 -11.39 -67.48
N VAL A 5 27.75 -10.70 -66.35
CA VAL A 5 29.01 -10.28 -65.71
C VAL A 5 29.72 -11.53 -65.18
N GLN A 6 30.96 -11.76 -65.62
CA GLN A 6 31.82 -12.81 -65.09
C GLN A 6 32.63 -12.24 -63.93
N PHE A 7 32.50 -12.89 -62.77
CA PHE A 7 33.31 -12.60 -61.58
C PHE A 7 34.59 -13.43 -61.63
N LYS A 8 35.73 -12.82 -61.28
CA LYS A 8 37.07 -13.41 -61.18
C LYS A 8 37.13 -14.49 -60.10
N THR A 9 36.37 -14.35 -59.02
CA THR A 9 36.33 -15.30 -57.90
C THR A 9 34.93 -15.84 -57.63
N ASP A 10 34.84 -16.93 -56.85
CA ASP A 10 33.55 -17.47 -56.41
C ASP A 10 32.93 -16.59 -55.30
N ILE A 11 32.18 -15.59 -55.74
CA ILE A 11 31.50 -14.64 -54.87
C ILE A 11 30.53 -15.31 -53.87
N VAL A 12 29.98 -16.50 -54.18
CA VAL A 12 29.08 -17.22 -53.26
C VAL A 12 29.87 -17.80 -52.11
N LYS A 13 31.03 -18.41 -52.39
CA LYS A 13 31.92 -18.96 -51.37
C LYS A 13 32.48 -17.87 -50.48
N ARG A 14 32.94 -16.75 -51.06
CA ARG A 14 33.44 -15.58 -50.32
C ARG A 14 32.37 -15.00 -49.39
N TYR A 15 31.16 -14.80 -49.90
CA TYR A 15 30.03 -14.33 -49.09
C TYR A 15 29.67 -15.31 -47.96
N LYS A 16 29.65 -16.62 -48.23
CA LYS A 16 29.42 -17.66 -47.19
C LYS A 16 30.53 -17.73 -46.15
N ASN A 17 31.76 -17.40 -46.53
CA ASN A 17 32.92 -17.32 -45.63
C ASN A 17 32.97 -16.00 -44.82
N GLY A 18 31.99 -15.10 -45.00
CA GLY A 18 31.77 -13.93 -44.14
C GLY A 18 32.17 -12.59 -44.75
N GLU A 19 32.77 -12.59 -45.95
CA GLU A 19 33.12 -11.37 -46.68
C GLU A 19 31.86 -10.58 -47.08
N LYS A 20 31.94 -9.25 -47.02
CA LYS A 20 30.79 -8.39 -47.33
C LYS A 20 30.66 -8.20 -48.83
N PRO A 21 29.43 -8.08 -49.38
CA PRO A 21 29.24 -7.89 -50.81
C PRO A 21 29.93 -6.66 -51.39
N TYR A 22 30.19 -5.60 -50.60
CA TYR A 22 30.95 -4.43 -51.08
C TYR A 22 32.45 -4.73 -51.19
N GLN A 23 33.02 -5.50 -50.27
CA GLN A 23 34.42 -5.92 -50.35
C GLN A 23 34.65 -6.83 -51.56
N ILE A 24 33.69 -7.74 -51.80
CA ILE A 24 33.69 -8.57 -52.99
C ILE A 24 33.55 -7.70 -54.25
N ALA A 25 32.69 -6.67 -54.23
CA ALA A 25 32.49 -5.79 -55.38
C ALA A 25 33.76 -5.00 -55.75
N ASP A 26 34.44 -4.43 -54.74
CA ASP A 26 35.70 -3.70 -54.91
C ASP A 26 36.80 -4.59 -55.51
N ASP A 27 36.97 -5.80 -54.96
CA ASP A 27 37.98 -6.76 -55.44
C ASP A 27 37.67 -7.30 -56.85
N GLU A 28 36.38 -7.47 -57.16
CA GLU A 28 35.90 -7.89 -58.46
C GLU A 28 35.90 -6.77 -59.50
N GLY A 29 36.10 -5.51 -59.06
CA GLY A 29 36.06 -4.33 -59.91
C GLY A 29 34.67 -4.12 -60.54
N CYS A 30 33.60 -4.42 -59.80
CA CYS A 30 32.23 -4.34 -60.30
C CYS A 30 31.33 -3.57 -59.33
N ASP A 31 30.14 -3.19 -59.79
CA ASP A 31 29.19 -2.49 -58.94
C ASP A 31 28.61 -3.40 -57.85
N TYR A 32 28.47 -2.88 -56.63
CA TYR A 32 27.89 -3.57 -55.47
C TYR A 32 26.55 -4.25 -55.77
N THR A 33 25.68 -3.59 -56.54
CA THR A 33 24.36 -4.15 -56.87
C THR A 33 24.45 -5.36 -57.81
N THR A 34 25.55 -5.46 -58.57
CA THR A 34 25.86 -6.60 -59.44
C THR A 34 26.15 -7.85 -58.60
N VAL A 35 26.97 -7.71 -57.54
CA VAL A 35 27.24 -8.80 -56.59
C VAL A 35 25.95 -9.26 -55.91
N LEU A 36 25.13 -8.34 -55.41
CA LEU A 36 23.86 -8.69 -54.75
C LEU A 36 22.88 -9.40 -55.69
N ARG A 37 22.76 -8.93 -56.93
CA ARG A 37 21.88 -9.51 -57.95
C ARG A 37 22.32 -10.92 -58.31
N GLU A 38 23.63 -11.12 -58.45
CA GLU A 38 24.19 -12.43 -58.78
C GLU A 38 24.05 -13.41 -57.60
N LEU A 39 24.29 -12.96 -56.36
CA LEU A 39 24.04 -13.77 -55.16
C LEU A 39 22.57 -14.20 -55.09
N LYS A 40 21.64 -13.26 -55.27
CA LYS A 40 20.19 -13.56 -55.29
C LYS A 40 19.81 -14.51 -56.42
N ARG A 41 20.38 -14.32 -57.62
CA ARG A 41 20.18 -15.21 -58.78
C ARG A 41 20.67 -16.63 -58.51
N ARG A 42 21.79 -16.77 -57.78
CA ARG A 42 22.33 -18.06 -57.33
C ARG A 42 21.63 -18.62 -56.07
N GLY A 43 20.47 -18.08 -55.72
CA GLY A 43 19.66 -18.57 -54.60
C GLY A 43 20.19 -18.18 -53.22
N VAL A 44 21.16 -17.27 -53.14
CA VAL A 44 21.68 -16.75 -51.87
C VAL A 44 20.82 -15.59 -51.40
N ASP A 45 20.17 -15.77 -50.28
CA ASP A 45 19.38 -14.73 -49.62
C ASP A 45 20.32 -13.64 -49.04
N THR A 46 20.32 -12.49 -49.71
CA THR A 46 21.08 -11.28 -49.32
C THR A 46 20.25 -10.29 -48.50
N SER A 47 19.00 -10.62 -48.17
CA SER A 47 18.13 -9.73 -47.40
C SER A 47 18.53 -9.73 -45.91
N GLY A 48 19.22 -8.66 -45.50
CA GLY A 48 19.19 -8.17 -44.11
C GLY A 48 19.99 -8.91 -43.02
N ARG A 49 20.77 -9.96 -43.31
CA ARG A 49 21.35 -10.82 -42.24
C ARG A 49 22.53 -10.23 -41.47
N TYR A 50 23.38 -9.41 -42.08
CA TYR A 50 24.61 -8.93 -41.41
C TYR A 50 24.51 -7.46 -41.00
N TRP A 51 24.84 -7.15 -39.74
CA TRP A 51 24.94 -5.80 -39.17
C TRP A 51 26.40 -5.52 -38.80
N THR A 52 26.92 -4.38 -39.23
CA THR A 52 28.27 -3.94 -38.85
C THR A 52 28.32 -3.45 -37.40
N LYS A 53 29.50 -3.49 -36.76
CA LYS A 53 29.68 -2.93 -35.40
C LYS A 53 29.25 -1.46 -35.32
N ASN A 54 29.55 -0.67 -36.35
CA ASN A 54 29.15 0.73 -36.45
C ASN A 54 27.62 0.89 -36.55
N GLU A 55 26.92 0.04 -37.32
CA GLU A 55 25.46 0.04 -37.36
C GLU A 55 24.83 -0.36 -36.02
N GLU A 56 25.43 -1.31 -35.30
CA GLU A 56 24.98 -1.70 -33.96
C GLU A 56 25.18 -0.59 -32.93
N GLU A 57 26.32 0.11 -32.95
CA GLU A 57 26.61 1.27 -32.10
C GLU A 57 25.68 2.45 -32.42
N LYS A 58 25.48 2.73 -33.71
CA LYS A 58 24.48 3.70 -34.17
C LYS A 58 23.09 3.30 -33.67
N LEU A 59 22.71 2.04 -33.78
CA LEU A 59 21.41 1.56 -33.31
C LEU A 59 21.25 1.72 -31.79
N LYS A 60 22.28 1.39 -30.99
CA LYS A 60 22.26 1.61 -29.53
C LYS A 60 22.01 3.06 -29.15
N LYS A 61 22.57 4.01 -29.91
CA LYS A 61 22.42 5.45 -29.67
C LYS A 61 21.06 6.00 -30.08
N PHE A 62 20.58 5.66 -31.29
CA PHE A 62 19.38 6.27 -31.87
C PHE A 62 18.10 5.50 -31.55
N TYR A 63 18.16 4.18 -31.32
CA TYR A 63 16.97 3.39 -31.02
C TYR A 63 16.19 3.87 -29.80
N PRO A 64 16.80 4.27 -28.66
CA PRO A 64 16.05 4.71 -27.49
C PRO A 64 15.21 5.97 -27.70
N ILE A 65 15.68 6.91 -28.53
CA ILE A 65 15.14 8.28 -28.61
C ILE A 65 14.31 8.55 -29.88
N ASN A 66 14.63 7.92 -31.02
CA ASN A 66 13.99 8.24 -32.29
C ASN A 66 12.65 7.51 -32.52
N SER A 67 11.80 8.04 -33.40
CA SER A 67 10.64 7.31 -33.90
C SER A 67 11.04 6.23 -34.92
N ASN A 68 10.17 5.25 -35.19
CA ASN A 68 10.46 4.22 -36.20
C ASN A 68 10.64 4.83 -37.60
N LYS A 69 9.91 5.91 -37.91
CA LYS A 69 10.05 6.66 -39.17
C LYS A 69 11.41 7.34 -39.31
N GLU A 70 11.94 7.89 -38.22
CA GLU A 70 13.28 8.49 -38.21
C GLU A 70 14.38 7.43 -38.31
N LEU A 71 14.21 6.28 -37.64
CA LEU A 71 15.16 5.16 -37.75
C LEU A 71 15.28 4.64 -39.19
N LEU A 72 14.18 4.60 -39.95
CA LEU A 72 14.23 4.20 -41.37
C LEU A 72 14.99 5.22 -42.25
N LYS A 73 15.08 6.49 -41.84
CA LYS A 73 15.94 7.47 -42.53
C LYS A 73 17.42 7.25 -42.20
N GLU A 74 17.71 6.88 -40.96
CA GLU A 74 19.08 6.62 -40.47
C GLU A 74 19.65 5.27 -40.93
N PHE A 75 18.78 4.32 -41.27
CA PHE A 75 19.09 2.98 -41.76
C PHE A 75 18.29 2.67 -43.05
N PRO A 76 18.56 3.38 -44.16
CA PRO A 76 17.73 3.34 -45.37
C PRO A 76 17.67 1.97 -46.05
N ASN A 77 18.66 1.10 -45.80
CA ASN A 77 18.73 -0.26 -46.33
C ASN A 77 18.17 -1.33 -45.37
N ARG A 78 17.52 -0.94 -44.26
CA ARG A 78 16.98 -1.85 -43.24
C ARG A 78 15.47 -1.72 -43.15
N THR A 79 14.80 -2.85 -42.89
CA THR A 79 13.37 -2.85 -42.57
C THR A 79 13.16 -2.53 -41.09
N GLU A 80 11.94 -2.09 -40.75
CA GLU A 80 11.56 -1.83 -39.35
C GLU A 80 11.70 -3.10 -38.49
N GLU A 81 11.36 -4.25 -39.06
CA GLU A 81 11.49 -5.57 -38.44
C GLU A 81 12.95 -5.91 -38.15
N ALA A 82 13.86 -5.67 -39.10
CA ALA A 82 15.29 -5.92 -38.92
C ALA A 82 15.89 -5.03 -37.82
N ILE A 83 15.53 -3.75 -37.81
CA ILE A 83 15.94 -2.79 -36.78
C ILE A 83 15.45 -3.23 -35.39
N ARG A 84 14.18 -3.63 -35.27
CA ARG A 84 13.60 -4.13 -34.01
C ARG A 84 14.24 -5.43 -33.54
N ALA A 85 14.50 -6.36 -34.46
CA ALA A 85 15.12 -7.65 -34.13
C ALA A 85 16.53 -7.46 -33.54
N ILE A 86 17.34 -6.58 -34.14
CA ILE A 86 18.69 -6.29 -33.62
C ILE A 86 18.63 -5.48 -32.34
N ALA A 87 17.74 -4.50 -32.21
CA ALA A 87 17.58 -3.78 -30.95
C ALA A 87 17.20 -4.72 -29.80
N SER A 88 16.33 -5.71 -30.06
CA SER A 88 16.00 -6.78 -29.11
C SER A 88 17.21 -7.63 -28.74
N LYS A 89 17.99 -8.07 -29.75
CA LYS A 89 19.24 -8.83 -29.56
C LYS A 89 20.27 -8.06 -28.73
N LEU A 90 20.40 -6.76 -28.97
CA LEU A 90 21.28 -5.85 -28.23
C LEU A 90 20.70 -5.38 -26.89
N LYS A 91 19.48 -5.81 -26.54
CA LYS A 91 18.73 -5.42 -25.32
C LYS A 91 18.50 -3.91 -25.19
N VAL A 92 18.44 -3.19 -26.30
CA VAL A 92 18.17 -1.75 -26.34
C VAL A 92 16.67 -1.51 -26.39
N ARG A 93 16.16 -0.68 -25.49
CA ARG A 93 14.72 -0.35 -25.39
C ARG A 93 14.48 1.12 -25.76
N LYS A 94 13.29 1.40 -26.29
CA LYS A 94 12.78 2.77 -26.43
C LYS A 94 12.67 3.40 -25.04
N ILE A 95 13.10 4.65 -24.89
CA ILE A 95 12.81 5.44 -23.69
C ILE A 95 11.30 5.64 -23.63
N GLU A 96 10.69 5.32 -22.48
CA GLU A 96 9.27 5.56 -22.29
C GLU A 96 9.00 7.07 -22.31
N CYS A 97 8.21 7.55 -23.28
CA CYS A 97 7.71 8.91 -23.23
C CYS A 97 6.83 9.07 -21.98
N LYS A 98 7.22 9.98 -21.08
CA LYS A 98 6.45 10.29 -19.88
C LYS A 98 5.56 11.52 -20.11
N ARG A 99 4.43 11.57 -19.41
CA ARG A 99 3.52 12.73 -19.39
C ARG A 99 3.07 13.03 -17.98
N ILE A 100 2.76 14.29 -17.72
CA ILE A 100 2.14 14.72 -16.47
C ILE A 100 0.63 14.50 -16.54
N CYS A 101 0.09 13.80 -15.55
CA CYS A 101 -1.35 13.58 -15.41
C CYS A 101 -2.07 14.89 -15.04
N LYS A 102 -3.00 15.36 -15.89
CA LYS A 102 -3.80 16.57 -15.60
C LYS A 102 -4.68 16.45 -14.34
N ALA A 103 -4.92 15.25 -13.81
CA ALA A 103 -5.78 15.04 -12.65
C ALA A 103 -5.02 14.84 -11.32
N CYS A 104 -3.77 14.40 -11.34
CA CYS A 104 -3.00 14.16 -10.11
C CYS A 104 -1.58 14.72 -10.12
N GLY A 105 -1.15 15.38 -11.20
CA GLY A 105 0.18 15.97 -11.34
C GLY A 105 1.33 14.96 -11.46
N LYS A 106 1.06 13.65 -11.34
CA LYS A 106 2.11 12.62 -11.41
C LYS A 106 2.52 12.31 -12.84
N GLU A 107 3.81 12.09 -13.03
CA GLU A 107 4.34 11.52 -14.27
C GLU A 107 3.82 10.09 -14.49
N PHE A 108 3.48 9.77 -15.72
CA PHE A 108 3.09 8.42 -16.11
C PHE A 108 3.58 8.08 -17.53
N PRO A 109 3.89 6.80 -17.80
CA PRO A 109 4.35 6.37 -19.12
C PRO A 109 3.20 6.37 -20.14
N ILE A 110 3.49 6.88 -21.34
CA ILE A 110 2.57 6.82 -22.49
C ILE A 110 2.78 5.47 -23.19
N LYS A 111 1.88 4.52 -22.96
CA LYS A 111 1.86 3.29 -23.77
C LYS A 111 0.99 3.52 -25.02
N ARG A 112 1.51 3.23 -26.22
CA ARG A 112 0.72 3.14 -27.47
C ARG A 112 -0.21 1.92 -27.38
N TRP A 113 -1.45 2.12 -26.94
CA TRP A 113 -2.49 1.08 -26.98
C TRP A 113 -3.72 1.64 -27.69
N GLY A 114 -3.92 1.21 -28.94
CA GLY A 114 -5.16 1.39 -29.70
C GLY A 114 -5.53 2.82 -30.10
N ASN A 115 -6.46 2.94 -31.05
CA ASN A 115 -6.99 4.17 -31.67
C ASN A 115 -7.75 5.11 -30.71
N ARG A 116 -7.14 5.53 -29.60
CA ARG A 116 -7.70 6.55 -28.70
C ARG A 116 -6.71 7.66 -28.45
N LYS A 117 -7.01 8.82 -29.05
CA LYS A 117 -6.50 10.17 -28.79
C LYS A 117 -5.83 10.28 -27.41
N TYR A 118 -4.51 10.47 -27.41
CA TYR A 118 -3.68 11.04 -26.35
C TYR A 118 -4.35 11.20 -24.96
N LYS A 119 -4.28 10.18 -24.09
CA LYS A 119 -4.81 10.30 -22.71
C LYS A 119 -4.12 11.45 -21.96
N THR A 120 -4.93 12.31 -21.35
CA THR A 120 -4.49 13.46 -20.54
C THR A 120 -4.35 13.14 -19.05
N ILE A 121 -4.84 11.97 -18.62
CA ILE A 121 -4.81 11.52 -17.23
C ILE A 121 -4.22 10.11 -17.13
N CYS A 122 -3.56 9.82 -16.01
CA CYS A 122 -2.97 8.50 -15.75
C CYS A 122 -4.05 7.42 -15.60
N ARG A 123 -3.64 6.14 -15.77
CA ARG A 123 -4.53 4.98 -15.66
C ARG A 123 -5.32 4.97 -14.34
N LEU A 124 -4.66 5.25 -13.21
CA LEU A 124 -5.30 5.26 -11.90
C LEU A 124 -6.41 6.32 -11.81
N CYS A 125 -6.14 7.53 -12.29
CA CYS A 125 -7.13 8.61 -12.34
C CYS A 125 -8.29 8.26 -13.29
N ALA A 126 -8.00 7.63 -14.43
CA ALA A 126 -9.03 7.16 -15.36
C ALA A 126 -9.93 6.08 -14.73
N ILE A 127 -9.34 5.10 -14.04
CA ILE A 127 -10.07 4.05 -13.32
C ILE A 127 -10.92 4.67 -12.21
N LYS A 128 -10.35 5.59 -11.42
CA LYS A 128 -11.07 6.28 -10.34
C LYS A 128 -12.27 7.04 -10.88
N LYS A 129 -12.09 7.86 -11.93
CA LYS A 129 -13.19 8.57 -12.58
C LYS A 129 -14.24 7.57 -13.06
N TRP A 130 -13.87 6.56 -13.84
CA TRP A 130 -14.82 5.57 -14.35
C TRP A 130 -15.64 4.89 -13.23
N GLY A 131 -15.00 4.54 -12.11
CA GLY A 131 -15.69 3.95 -10.96
C GLY A 131 -16.66 4.90 -10.25
N GLN A 132 -16.45 6.21 -10.34
CA GLN A 132 -17.40 7.23 -9.84
C GLN A 132 -18.59 7.38 -10.79
N TRP A 133 -18.37 7.34 -12.10
CA TRP A 133 -19.43 7.39 -13.13
C TRP A 133 -20.25 6.10 -13.19
N HIS A 134 -19.67 4.96 -12.81
CA HIS A 134 -20.33 3.64 -12.85
C HIS A 134 -20.27 2.92 -11.49
N PRO A 135 -20.96 3.45 -10.46
CA PRO A 135 -20.91 2.89 -9.11
C PRO A 135 -21.49 1.47 -9.04
N GLU A 136 -22.53 1.18 -9.85
CA GLU A 136 -23.12 -0.16 -9.90
C GLU A 136 -22.17 -1.23 -10.41
N ASN A 137 -21.42 -0.93 -11.48
CA ASN A 137 -20.45 -1.87 -12.03
C ASN A 137 -19.37 -2.17 -11.00
N ARG A 138 -18.94 -1.16 -10.25
CA ARG A 138 -17.99 -1.33 -9.15
C ARG A 138 -18.55 -2.24 -8.05
N ARG A 139 -19.82 -2.08 -7.66
CA ARG A 139 -20.50 -2.96 -6.69
C ARG A 139 -20.61 -4.39 -7.21
N LYS A 140 -21.04 -4.59 -8.45
CA LYS A 140 -21.16 -5.92 -9.09
C LYS A 140 -19.81 -6.63 -9.17
N SER A 141 -18.75 -5.93 -9.59
CA SER A 141 -17.40 -6.48 -9.63
C SER A 141 -16.87 -6.84 -8.25
N ARG A 142 -17.12 -5.99 -7.24
CA ARG A 142 -16.73 -6.28 -5.85
C ARG A 142 -17.43 -7.51 -5.31
N ARG A 143 -18.76 -7.63 -5.51
CA ARG A 143 -19.53 -8.82 -5.10
C ARG A 143 -19.01 -10.09 -5.77
N LYS A 144 -18.74 -10.06 -7.08
CA LYS A 144 -18.16 -11.21 -7.80
C LYS A 144 -16.79 -11.60 -7.24
N TRP A 145 -15.98 -10.61 -6.87
CA TRP A 145 -14.67 -10.85 -6.29
C TRP A 145 -14.79 -11.45 -4.88
N GLU A 146 -15.67 -10.93 -4.03
CA GLU A 146 -15.94 -11.47 -2.69
C GLU A 146 -16.45 -12.92 -2.75
N GLN A 147 -17.34 -13.24 -3.70
CA GLN A 147 -17.82 -14.62 -3.91
C GLN A 147 -16.71 -15.58 -4.34
N LYS A 148 -15.74 -15.10 -5.13
CA LYS A 148 -14.60 -15.90 -5.58
C LYS A 148 -13.47 -15.99 -4.55
N ASN A 149 -13.46 -15.10 -3.56
CA ASN A 149 -12.42 -15.00 -2.54
C ASN A 149 -13.06 -14.97 -1.15
N PRO A 150 -13.84 -16.01 -0.77
CA PRO A 150 -14.56 -16.02 0.50
C PRO A 150 -13.60 -15.97 1.71
N GLU A 151 -12.42 -16.56 1.58
CA GLU A 151 -11.42 -16.63 2.64
C GLU A 151 -10.60 -15.34 2.80
N TYR A 152 -10.52 -14.51 1.76
CA TYR A 152 -9.73 -13.27 1.79
C TYR A 152 -10.10 -12.37 2.96
N LYS A 153 -11.39 -12.26 3.28
CA LYS A 153 -11.83 -11.42 4.41
C LYS A 153 -11.26 -11.95 5.74
N LYS A 154 -11.25 -13.28 5.92
CA LYS A 154 -10.72 -13.93 7.12
C LYS A 154 -9.19 -13.77 7.19
N GLU A 155 -8.49 -14.01 6.09
CA GLU A 155 -7.03 -13.82 6.00
C GLU A 155 -6.63 -12.37 6.25
N TYR A 156 -7.34 -11.41 5.63
CA TYR A 156 -7.12 -9.98 5.84
C TYR A 156 -7.35 -9.59 7.29
N GLN A 157 -8.43 -10.09 7.91
CA GLN A 157 -8.71 -9.85 9.33
C GLN A 157 -7.61 -10.42 10.22
N GLU A 158 -7.13 -11.64 9.96
CA GLU A 158 -6.08 -12.26 10.76
C GLU A 158 -4.74 -11.53 10.60
N HIS A 159 -4.36 -11.19 9.36
CA HIS A 159 -3.15 -10.42 9.09
C HIS A 159 -3.20 -9.00 9.69
N MET A 160 -4.38 -8.38 9.74
CA MET A 160 -4.56 -7.06 10.36
C MET A 160 -4.78 -7.11 11.87
N LYS A 161 -5.04 -8.28 12.45
CA LYS A 161 -5.44 -8.45 13.86
C LYS A 161 -4.42 -7.87 14.82
N GLU A 162 -3.15 -8.20 14.62
CA GLU A 162 -2.06 -7.72 15.48
C GLU A 162 -1.87 -6.21 15.33
N TYR A 163 -1.92 -5.71 14.11
CA TYR A 163 -1.85 -4.28 13.83
C TYR A 163 -2.99 -3.51 14.52
N ILE A 164 -4.24 -3.98 14.36
CA ILE A 164 -5.42 -3.37 14.98
C ILE A 164 -5.30 -3.44 16.51
N LYS A 165 -4.90 -4.59 17.06
CA LYS A 165 -4.69 -4.75 18.50
C LYS A 165 -3.67 -3.75 19.03
N LYS A 166 -2.52 -3.61 18.36
CA LYS A 166 -1.47 -2.65 18.73
C LYS A 166 -1.97 -1.21 18.64
N TYR A 167 -2.66 -0.86 17.56
CA TYR A 167 -3.27 0.45 17.37
C TYR A 167 -4.27 0.78 18.48
N MET A 168 -5.19 -0.14 18.78
CA MET A 168 -6.21 0.05 19.82
C MET A 168 -5.60 0.17 21.21
N ASN A 169 -4.58 -0.64 21.52
CA ASN A 169 -3.86 -0.55 22.80
C ASN A 169 -3.18 0.81 22.96
N ASN A 170 -2.51 1.31 21.92
CA ASN A 170 -1.87 2.62 21.94
C ASN A 170 -2.91 3.75 22.09
N TYR A 171 -3.99 3.70 21.32
CA TYR A 171 -5.09 4.66 21.41
C TYR A 171 -5.70 4.70 22.82
N LEU A 172 -6.00 3.54 23.41
CA LEU A 172 -6.55 3.44 24.75
C LEU A 172 -5.56 3.91 25.83
N LYS A 173 -4.27 3.59 25.66
CA LYS A 173 -3.22 4.07 26.57
C LYS A 173 -3.18 5.60 26.57
N GLN A 174 -3.03 6.21 25.39
CA GLN A 174 -2.97 7.66 25.21
C GLN A 174 -4.24 8.32 25.78
N ARG A 175 -5.42 7.81 25.42
CA ARG A 175 -6.68 8.36 25.91
C ARG A 175 -6.82 8.31 27.43
N ARG A 176 -6.30 7.27 28.11
CA ARG A 176 -6.30 7.21 29.58
C ARG A 176 -5.31 8.17 30.23
N GLU A 177 -4.25 8.55 29.53
CA GLU A 177 -3.27 9.53 29.99
C GLU A 177 -3.81 10.96 29.84
N GLU A 178 -4.47 11.24 28.71
CA GLU A 178 -4.98 12.59 28.37
C GLU A 178 -6.34 12.94 28.99
N ASP A 179 -7.18 11.94 29.28
CA ASP A 179 -8.56 12.15 29.75
C ASP A 179 -8.78 11.47 31.12
N PRO A 180 -8.57 12.21 32.24
CA PRO A 180 -8.81 11.71 33.58
C PRO A 180 -10.24 11.20 33.81
N LYS A 181 -11.23 11.82 33.17
CA LYS A 181 -12.64 11.41 33.23
C LYS A 181 -12.83 10.04 32.57
N PHE A 182 -12.24 9.81 31.40
CA PHE A 182 -12.26 8.49 30.75
C PHE A 182 -11.54 7.45 31.62
N ARG A 183 -10.42 7.81 32.24
CA ARG A 183 -9.70 6.92 33.15
C ARG A 183 -10.54 6.54 34.37
N LEU A 184 -11.23 7.48 35.00
CA LEU A 184 -12.13 7.24 36.14
C LEU A 184 -13.31 6.35 35.75
N ASP A 185 -13.98 6.65 34.64
CA ASP A 185 -15.10 5.84 34.10
C ASP A 185 -14.71 4.37 33.89
N GLN A 186 -13.55 4.14 33.26
CA GLN A 186 -13.04 2.79 33.04
C GLN A 186 -12.70 2.09 34.36
N ASN A 187 -12.14 2.81 35.32
CA ASN A 187 -11.81 2.25 36.63
C ASN A 187 -13.09 1.86 37.38
N MET A 188 -14.11 2.73 37.47
CA MET A 188 -15.40 2.43 38.10
C MET A 188 -16.11 1.26 37.44
N ARG A 189 -16.15 1.24 36.11
CA ARG A 189 -16.70 0.12 35.34
C ARG A 189 -16.05 -1.21 35.74
N ASN A 190 -14.73 -1.26 35.82
CA ASN A 190 -13.98 -2.49 36.11
C ASN A 190 -14.15 -2.90 37.58
N LEU A 191 -14.07 -1.94 38.50
CA LEU A 191 -14.25 -2.18 39.94
C LEU A 191 -15.62 -2.80 40.24
N ILE A 192 -16.70 -2.23 39.68
CA ILE A 192 -18.06 -2.77 39.85
C ILE A 192 -18.21 -4.12 39.13
N TYR A 193 -17.64 -4.27 37.92
CA TYR A 193 -17.65 -5.55 37.20
C TYR A 193 -17.07 -6.69 38.02
N HIS A 194 -15.90 -6.49 38.63
CA HIS A 194 -15.25 -7.49 39.47
C HIS A 194 -16.03 -7.76 40.76
N SER A 195 -16.70 -6.74 41.30
CA SER A 195 -17.51 -6.92 42.51
C SER A 195 -18.76 -7.78 42.30
N LEU A 196 -19.31 -7.81 41.09
CA LEU A 196 -20.55 -8.51 40.76
C LEU A 196 -20.34 -9.89 40.10
N LYS A 197 -19.08 -10.34 39.89
CA LYS A 197 -18.72 -11.68 39.34
C LYS A 197 -19.64 -12.20 38.22
N GLY A 198 -19.95 -11.36 37.23
CA GLY A 198 -20.81 -11.70 36.09
C GLY A 198 -22.27 -11.25 36.18
N LYS A 199 -22.75 -10.81 37.36
CA LYS A 199 -24.12 -10.29 37.57
C LYS A 199 -24.33 -8.84 37.09
N LYS A 200 -23.25 -8.19 36.63
CA LYS A 200 -23.32 -6.89 35.93
C LYS A 200 -24.10 -6.98 34.60
N ALA A 201 -24.10 -8.15 33.96
CA ALA A 201 -24.91 -8.45 32.76
C ALA A 201 -24.79 -7.41 31.62
N GLY A 202 -23.60 -6.84 31.42
CA GLY A 202 -23.36 -5.82 30.37
C GLY A 202 -23.94 -4.43 30.65
N ARG A 203 -24.69 -4.22 31.74
CA ARG A 203 -25.27 -2.92 32.13
C ARG A 203 -24.19 -1.87 32.32
N ARG A 204 -24.49 -0.60 32.04
CA ARG A 204 -23.59 0.53 32.40
C ARG A 204 -23.46 0.62 33.92
N TRP A 205 -22.31 1.06 34.42
CA TRP A 205 -22.11 1.12 35.87
C TRP A 205 -22.99 2.20 36.52
N GLU A 206 -23.17 3.34 35.86
CA GLU A 206 -24.11 4.42 36.24
C GLU A 206 -25.56 3.95 36.31
N ALA A 207 -25.93 2.84 35.67
CA ALA A 207 -27.28 2.28 35.78
C ALA A 207 -27.47 1.39 37.03
N LEU A 208 -26.39 1.14 37.79
CA LEU A 208 -26.39 0.30 38.99
C LEU A 208 -26.27 1.13 40.27
N VAL A 209 -25.83 2.38 40.16
CA VAL A 209 -25.69 3.34 41.24
C VAL A 209 -26.61 4.52 40.98
N ASP A 210 -26.83 5.36 41.98
CA ASP A 210 -27.82 6.44 41.92
C ASP A 210 -27.19 7.81 41.64
N TYR A 211 -26.04 7.80 40.95
CA TYR A 211 -25.28 9.00 40.56
C TYR A 211 -24.58 8.80 39.21
N THR A 212 -24.22 9.91 38.58
CA THR A 212 -23.50 9.96 37.29
C THR A 212 -21.99 10.03 37.48
N LEU A 213 -21.24 9.80 36.41
CA LEU A 213 -19.79 10.07 36.40
C LEU A 213 -19.46 11.51 36.81
N ARG A 214 -20.31 12.48 36.46
CA ARG A 214 -20.10 13.88 36.80
C ARG A 214 -20.22 14.09 38.32
N ASP A 215 -21.28 13.55 38.93
CA ASP A 215 -21.50 13.66 40.37
C ASP A 215 -20.35 13.02 41.15
N LEU A 216 -19.82 11.88 40.68
CA LEU A 216 -18.64 11.24 41.27
C LEU A 216 -17.39 12.13 41.17
N MET A 217 -17.18 12.79 40.03
CA MET A 217 -16.06 13.71 39.89
C MET A 217 -16.18 14.90 40.85
N GLU A 218 -17.34 15.55 40.89
CA GLU A 218 -17.59 16.69 41.78
C GLU A 218 -17.44 16.28 43.26
N HIS A 219 -17.94 15.11 43.65
CA HIS A 219 -17.80 14.57 45.01
C HIS A 219 -16.34 14.28 45.40
N LEU A 220 -15.55 13.65 44.52
CA LEU A 220 -14.14 13.37 44.79
C LEU A 220 -13.32 14.66 44.85
N GLU A 221 -13.56 15.59 43.93
CA GLU A 221 -12.86 16.87 43.85
C GLU A 221 -13.13 17.75 45.07
N SER A 222 -14.34 17.69 45.63
CA SER A 222 -14.68 18.39 46.88
C SER A 222 -13.90 17.90 48.12
N GLN A 223 -13.28 16.72 48.03
CA GLN A 223 -12.48 16.10 49.09
C GLN A 223 -10.96 16.15 48.81
N PHE A 224 -10.53 16.82 47.74
CA PHE A 224 -9.10 16.93 47.43
C PHE A 224 -8.38 17.77 48.48
N ASP A 225 -7.17 17.32 48.83
CA ASP A 225 -6.19 18.15 49.54
C ASP A 225 -5.38 19.00 48.55
N GLU A 226 -4.47 19.81 49.08
CA GLU A 226 -3.56 20.68 48.32
C GLU A 226 -2.64 19.96 47.31
N ASN A 227 -2.49 18.63 47.42
CA ASN A 227 -1.62 17.81 46.57
C ASN A 227 -2.41 16.95 45.56
N MET A 228 -3.75 16.89 45.64
CA MET A 228 -4.58 16.07 44.76
C MET A 228 -5.08 16.84 43.54
N THR A 229 -4.86 16.28 42.35
CA THR A 229 -5.40 16.82 41.10
C THR A 229 -5.89 15.71 40.17
N TRP A 230 -6.69 16.05 39.16
CA TRP A 230 -7.13 15.07 38.18
C TRP A 230 -5.98 14.53 37.31
N GLU A 231 -4.93 15.30 37.11
CA GLU A 231 -3.72 14.92 36.37
C GLU A 231 -2.97 13.80 37.10
N ASN A 232 -2.86 13.90 38.43
CA ASN A 232 -2.13 12.93 39.24
C ASN A 232 -2.98 11.74 39.75
N TYR A 233 -4.27 11.66 39.37
CA TYR A 233 -5.13 10.49 39.60
C TYR A 233 -4.50 9.19 39.07
N GLY A 234 -4.46 8.13 39.89
CA GLY A 234 -3.82 6.86 39.55
C GLY A 234 -2.33 6.79 39.92
N ASN A 235 -1.64 7.94 39.92
CA ASN A 235 -0.23 8.06 40.27
C ASN A 235 -0.06 8.43 41.74
N TYR A 236 -0.70 9.52 42.18
CA TYR A 236 -0.62 10.05 43.54
C TYR A 236 -1.76 9.56 44.43
N TRP A 237 -3.01 9.61 43.95
CA TRP A 237 -4.19 9.18 44.72
C TRP A 237 -5.09 8.23 43.91
N HIS A 238 -5.88 7.42 44.61
CA HIS A 238 -6.86 6.46 44.07
C HIS A 238 -8.24 6.70 44.68
N VAL A 239 -9.28 6.18 44.02
CA VAL A 239 -10.61 6.08 44.63
C VAL A 239 -10.59 4.94 45.65
N ASP A 240 -10.89 5.24 46.89
CA ASP A 240 -11.00 4.32 48.01
C ASP A 240 -12.44 4.27 48.54
N HIS A 241 -12.77 3.21 49.28
CA HIS A 241 -14.03 3.12 50.02
C HIS A 241 -13.79 3.45 51.50
N VAL A 242 -14.47 4.45 52.04
CA VAL A 242 -14.40 4.85 53.47
C VAL A 242 -14.60 3.63 54.36
N CYS A 243 -15.74 2.96 54.23
CA CYS A 243 -16.00 1.62 54.74
C CYS A 243 -15.52 0.59 53.70
N PRO A 244 -14.54 -0.27 54.03
CA PRO A 244 -13.98 -1.24 53.11
C PRO A 244 -15.02 -2.15 52.48
N ARG A 245 -14.86 -2.38 51.18
CA ARG A 245 -15.72 -3.27 50.38
C ARG A 245 -15.93 -4.66 50.98
N SER A 246 -14.95 -5.18 51.73
CA SER A 246 -14.99 -6.49 52.37
C SER A 246 -16.00 -6.60 53.51
N LEU A 247 -16.48 -5.47 54.04
CA LEU A 247 -17.47 -5.45 55.14
C LEU A 247 -18.91 -5.56 54.63
N PHE A 248 -19.14 -5.34 53.34
CA PHE A 248 -20.46 -5.41 52.73
C PHE A 248 -20.74 -6.80 52.14
N ARG A 249 -21.95 -7.32 52.35
CA ARG A 249 -22.38 -8.60 51.76
C ARG A 249 -23.45 -8.37 50.70
N TYR A 250 -23.10 -8.61 49.44
CA TYR A 250 -24.04 -8.53 48.33
C TYR A 250 -23.68 -9.53 47.22
N THR A 251 -24.70 -9.93 46.48
CA THR A 251 -24.61 -10.79 45.28
C THR A 251 -25.11 -10.06 44.04
N PHE A 252 -26.12 -9.21 44.20
CA PHE A 252 -26.81 -8.51 43.12
C PHE A 252 -26.70 -6.99 43.30
N PRO A 253 -26.71 -6.22 42.19
CA PRO A 253 -26.67 -4.75 42.28
C PRO A 253 -27.93 -4.13 42.91
N GLU A 254 -29.02 -4.89 42.98
CA GLU A 254 -30.25 -4.48 43.67
C GLU A 254 -30.16 -4.62 45.20
N ASP A 255 -29.11 -5.28 45.72
CA ASP A 255 -28.94 -5.49 47.16
C ASP A 255 -28.67 -4.15 47.88
N PRO A 256 -29.32 -3.86 49.01
CA PRO A 256 -29.09 -2.62 49.76
C PRO A 256 -27.64 -2.42 50.19
N GLU A 257 -26.91 -3.50 50.52
CA GLU A 257 -25.49 -3.43 50.86
C GLU A 257 -24.61 -3.09 49.66
N PHE A 258 -24.98 -3.48 48.44
CA PHE A 258 -24.30 -3.02 47.23
C PHE A 258 -24.45 -1.51 47.09
N LYS A 259 -25.69 -1.00 47.22
CA LYS A 259 -25.97 0.43 47.10
C LYS A 259 -25.20 1.25 48.14
N LYS A 260 -25.16 0.81 49.40
CA LYS A 260 -24.37 1.45 50.45
C LYS A 260 -22.86 1.41 50.17
N CYS A 261 -22.36 0.26 49.74
CA CYS A 261 -20.95 0.07 49.42
C CYS A 261 -20.47 1.03 48.33
N TRP A 262 -21.27 1.23 47.28
CA TRP A 262 -20.93 2.05 46.12
C TRP A 262 -21.51 3.47 46.14
N ALA A 263 -22.16 3.87 47.23
CA ALA A 263 -22.70 5.22 47.41
C ALA A 263 -21.59 6.27 47.42
N LEU A 264 -21.89 7.51 47.01
CA LEU A 264 -20.91 8.60 46.96
C LEU A 264 -20.28 8.82 48.34
N GLU A 265 -21.10 8.82 49.38
CA GLU A 265 -20.68 9.02 50.78
C GLU A 265 -19.68 7.97 51.27
N ASN A 266 -19.64 6.80 50.63
CA ASN A 266 -18.67 5.75 50.94
C ASN A 266 -17.43 5.81 50.05
N LEU A 267 -17.36 6.70 49.06
CA LEU A 267 -16.22 6.86 48.15
C LEU A 267 -15.43 8.12 48.47
N GLN A 268 -14.11 7.99 48.56
CA GLN A 268 -13.20 9.08 48.87
C GLN A 268 -11.94 9.04 47.98
N PRO A 269 -11.31 10.18 47.69
CA PRO A 269 -9.95 10.18 47.20
C PRO A 269 -9.00 9.85 48.36
N LEU A 270 -8.02 8.99 48.12
CA LEU A 270 -7.00 8.66 49.12
C LEU A 270 -5.63 8.54 48.46
N GLU A 271 -4.60 9.08 49.11
CA GLU A 271 -3.22 8.92 48.65
C GLU A 271 -2.94 7.44 48.41
N LYS A 272 -2.32 7.12 47.27
CA LYS A 272 -2.07 5.76 46.82
C LYS A 272 -1.32 4.94 47.86
N ILE A 273 -0.31 5.52 48.50
CA ILE A 273 0.46 4.85 49.56
C ILE A 273 -0.40 4.62 50.80
N ALA A 274 -1.18 5.61 51.21
CA ALA A 274 -2.12 5.48 52.33
C ALA A 274 -3.20 4.42 52.05
N ASN A 275 -3.74 4.36 50.82
CA ASN A 275 -4.71 3.37 50.40
C ASN A 275 -4.15 1.94 50.50
N PHE A 276 -2.92 1.72 50.04
CA PHE A 276 -2.26 0.42 50.20
C PHE A 276 -2.05 0.04 51.67
N ARG A 277 -1.74 1.02 52.54
CA ARG A 277 -1.59 0.79 53.98
C ARG A 277 -2.92 0.52 54.67
N LYS A 278 -4.01 1.17 54.24
CA LYS A 278 -5.36 1.03 54.80
C LYS A 278 -5.88 -0.40 54.64
N SER A 279 -5.65 -1.03 53.49
CA SER A 279 -6.12 -2.39 53.21
C SER A 279 -7.64 -2.54 53.45
N ASN A 280 -8.06 -3.34 54.43
CA ASN A 280 -9.45 -3.54 54.85
C ASN A 280 -9.75 -2.98 56.26
N ILE A 281 -8.91 -2.07 56.77
CA ILE A 281 -9.08 -1.46 58.08
C ILE A 281 -10.13 -0.36 57.99
N PHE A 282 -11.14 -0.43 58.86
CA PHE A 282 -12.13 0.61 59.08
C PHE A 282 -11.90 1.20 60.47
N ILE A 283 -11.59 2.50 60.53
CA ILE A 283 -11.49 3.23 61.80
C ILE A 283 -12.79 4.03 61.92
N SER A 284 -13.63 3.60 62.86
CA SER A 284 -14.92 4.23 63.18
C SER A 284 -14.76 5.58 63.87
#